data_AF-A0A7Y0F2S3-F1
#
_entry.id   AF-A0A7Y0F2S3-F1
#
_cell.length_a   1.000
_cell.length_b   1.000
_cell.length_c   1.000
_cell.angle_alpha   90.00
_cell.angle_beta   90.00
_cell.angle_gamma   90.00
#
_symmetry.space_group_name_H-M   'P 1'
#
loop_
_entity.id
_entity.type
_entity.pdbx_description
1 polymer ?
#
loop_
_entity_poly.entity_id
_entity_poly.type
_entity_poly.pdbx_seq_one_letter_code
_entity_poly.pdbx_strand_id
1 'polypeptide(L)'
;MTEHAKRMRTGDAELVAPDGGPVAYDAARGWGLVTPQVRADGAVPPDAELNGGFGPFGWYRPGMAFRAGQTSGFVPSVVRVDVPAHGSYRVRLVIDGHGPDARHGDVSDTGLDGRDVLVFAGDRQLAYRGELPADGSPLEVEAVVNVSDFVPRGHQAPQAVGFVALAVVGAHARPVRVHVEPMDDGSGPACGADGTRRTPVVWIAGDSTVTDEGAQYPYAPSDPYCGWGAMLPAWLDLGVAVSNHARSGLTTLTFRSGRHYEPVRADWRPGDYLVIQFGHNDQKRPELDARGGYRRELARYVAEARAAGVRPILVTSLARNTWNPDGTYHDLLRDWAQAVIELGRDEHVPVVDLHALSMALVTGLGDEGARPMYHAGDRTHMHDVGAYRIAGMVAGELRRVLGSWDAGADSAEARDYRALAGHVTRGFGDWPLPPRAHDVDRPQLVVDQYLDPLYLKYTAEPYVAGDISPFRKVRLLTPIPGAASADAAAPARRPLDVLLYVGEAIDPEPVVAARPALADALAAGHVVALVAYRTEEITQDPALPIVPVAAMGYLAANADRFGIDPRPASITLAGPLP
;
A
#
# COMPACT_ATOMS: atom_id res chain seq x y z
N MET A 1 22.66 -8.29 -35.71
CA MET A 1 21.32 -8.42 -35.10
C MET A 1 20.60 -9.55 -35.82
N THR A 2 20.45 -10.69 -35.15
CA THR A 2 19.85 -11.92 -35.70
C THR A 2 18.32 -11.80 -35.82
N GLU A 3 17.73 -12.51 -36.78
CA GLU A 3 16.29 -12.61 -37.11
C GLU A 3 15.34 -12.87 -35.91
N HIS A 4 15.87 -13.27 -34.75
CA HIS A 4 15.12 -13.39 -33.49
C HIS A 4 14.68 -12.04 -32.90
N ALA A 5 15.19 -10.93 -33.40
CA ALA A 5 14.88 -9.59 -32.93
C ALA A 5 13.50 -9.04 -33.38
N LYS A 6 12.74 -9.76 -34.23
CA LYS A 6 11.56 -9.24 -34.94
C LYS A 6 10.18 -9.64 -34.39
N ARG A 7 10.08 -10.43 -33.32
CA ARG A 7 8.77 -10.88 -32.84
C ARG A 7 8.31 -10.07 -31.63
N MET A 8 7.62 -8.98 -31.97
CA MET A 8 6.90 -7.98 -31.17
C MET A 8 7.74 -7.14 -30.19
N ARG A 9 7.94 -5.87 -30.54
CA ARG A 9 8.51 -4.84 -29.66
C ARG A 9 7.60 -3.63 -29.42
N THR A 10 6.42 -3.61 -30.06
CA THR A 10 5.28 -2.68 -29.91
C THR A 10 4.19 -3.13 -30.92
N GLY A 11 2.91 -3.09 -30.54
CA GLY A 11 1.80 -3.57 -31.39
C GLY A 11 0.64 -4.23 -30.61
N ASP A 12 -0.37 -4.71 -31.33
CA ASP A 12 -1.56 -5.36 -30.76
C ASP A 12 -1.23 -6.76 -30.21
N ALA A 13 -1.63 -7.02 -28.97
CA ALA A 13 -1.54 -8.31 -28.29
C ALA A 13 -2.93 -8.76 -27.81
N GLU A 14 -3.36 -9.93 -28.27
CA GLU A 14 -4.60 -10.59 -27.85
C GLU A 14 -4.37 -11.34 -26.53
N LEU A 15 -5.10 -10.95 -25.49
CA LEU A 15 -4.95 -11.49 -24.12
C LEU A 15 -5.92 -12.65 -23.84
N VAL A 16 -6.76 -12.99 -24.80
CA VAL A 16 -7.69 -14.13 -24.76
C VAL A 16 -7.43 -15.04 -25.96
N ALA A 17 -7.26 -16.32 -25.68
CA ALA A 17 -7.04 -17.35 -26.70
C ALA A 17 -8.36 -17.69 -27.43
N PRO A 18 -8.31 -18.36 -28.61
CA PRO A 18 -9.52 -18.73 -29.37
C PRO A 18 -10.52 -19.61 -28.60
N ASP A 19 -10.06 -20.31 -27.56
CA ASP A 19 -10.88 -21.13 -26.66
C ASP A 19 -11.51 -20.32 -25.51
N GLY A 20 -11.26 -19.01 -25.45
CA GLY A 20 -11.73 -18.10 -24.41
C GLY A 20 -10.84 -18.06 -23.15
N GLY A 21 -9.75 -18.83 -23.11
CA GLY A 21 -8.82 -18.86 -21.98
C GLY A 21 -7.88 -17.64 -21.92
N PRO A 22 -7.37 -17.27 -20.72
CA PRO A 22 -6.41 -16.18 -20.58
C PRO A 22 -5.06 -16.55 -21.20
N VAL A 23 -4.44 -15.61 -21.91
CA VAL A 23 -3.10 -15.77 -22.46
C VAL A 23 -2.08 -15.37 -21.39
N ALA A 24 -1.51 -16.36 -20.70
CA ALA A 24 -0.49 -16.15 -19.66
C ALA A 24 0.79 -15.53 -20.25
N TYR A 25 1.45 -14.66 -19.48
CA TYR A 25 2.73 -14.05 -19.85
C TYR A 25 3.79 -15.11 -20.13
N ASP A 26 4.52 -14.92 -21.22
CA ASP A 26 5.63 -15.77 -21.64
C ASP A 26 6.81 -14.88 -22.00
N ALA A 27 7.98 -15.15 -21.41
CA ALA A 27 9.17 -14.30 -21.57
C ALA A 27 9.76 -14.38 -23.00
N ALA A 28 9.56 -15.47 -23.74
CA ALA A 28 10.02 -15.56 -25.12
C ALA A 28 9.13 -14.74 -26.07
N ARG A 29 7.84 -14.63 -25.75
CA ARG A 29 6.87 -13.79 -26.44
C ARG A 29 6.91 -12.33 -26.00
N GLY A 30 7.30 -12.07 -24.75
CA GLY A 30 7.42 -10.74 -24.16
C GLY A 30 6.10 -10.09 -23.76
N TRP A 31 4.98 -10.83 -23.69
CA TRP A 31 3.70 -10.28 -23.25
C TRP A 31 2.70 -11.33 -22.76
N GLY A 32 1.73 -10.90 -21.97
CA GLY A 32 0.56 -11.68 -21.53
C GLY A 32 0.13 -11.32 -20.11
N LEU A 33 -0.75 -12.14 -19.53
CA LEU A 33 -1.26 -11.97 -18.17
C LEU A 33 -0.33 -12.61 -17.14
N VAL A 34 0.03 -11.86 -16.09
CA VAL A 34 0.79 -12.38 -14.94
C VAL A 34 -0.14 -13.19 -14.04
N THR A 35 -0.28 -14.48 -14.35
CA THR A 35 -1.12 -15.42 -13.59
C THR A 35 -0.38 -15.97 -12.35
N PRO A 36 -1.07 -16.61 -11.39
CA PRO A 36 -0.40 -17.33 -10.30
C PRO A 36 0.61 -18.36 -10.79
N GLN A 37 0.35 -19.02 -11.92
CA GLN A 37 1.27 -19.98 -12.52
C GLN A 37 2.54 -19.30 -13.05
N VAL A 38 2.41 -18.15 -13.73
CA VAL A 38 3.57 -17.35 -14.20
C VAL A 38 4.48 -16.96 -13.04
N ARG A 39 3.91 -16.61 -11.89
CA ARG A 39 4.66 -16.31 -10.67
C ARG A 39 5.32 -17.57 -10.09
N ALA A 40 4.61 -18.68 -10.04
CA ALA A 40 5.13 -19.95 -9.53
C ALA A 40 6.28 -20.51 -10.38
N ASP A 41 6.23 -20.31 -11.70
CA ASP A 41 7.27 -20.73 -12.65
C ASP A 41 8.51 -19.81 -12.61
N GLY A 42 8.44 -18.68 -11.88
CA GLY A 42 9.54 -17.72 -11.77
C GLY A 42 9.78 -16.90 -13.05
N ALA A 43 8.79 -16.85 -13.96
CA ALA A 43 8.90 -16.11 -15.22
C ALA A 43 8.90 -14.59 -15.04
N VAL A 44 8.48 -14.12 -13.86
CA VAL A 44 8.58 -12.72 -13.42
C VAL A 44 9.24 -12.64 -12.04
N PRO A 45 9.87 -11.51 -11.67
CA PRO A 45 10.41 -11.31 -10.32
C PRO A 45 9.32 -11.49 -9.25
N PRO A 46 9.67 -11.85 -8.00
CA PRO A 46 8.69 -11.96 -6.92
C PRO A 46 8.20 -10.60 -6.40
N ASP A 47 8.94 -9.52 -6.68
CA ASP A 47 8.65 -8.16 -6.20
C ASP A 47 7.33 -7.62 -6.79
N ALA A 48 6.42 -7.15 -5.93
CA ALA A 48 5.13 -6.64 -6.37
C ALA A 48 5.25 -5.34 -7.19
N GLU A 49 6.18 -4.44 -6.83
CA GLU A 49 6.42 -3.15 -7.51
C GLU A 49 6.91 -3.41 -8.95
N LEU A 50 7.60 -4.53 -9.19
CA LEU A 50 8.02 -4.97 -10.53
C LEU A 50 6.95 -5.78 -11.30
N ASN A 51 5.73 -5.89 -10.77
CA ASN A 51 4.65 -6.69 -11.34
C ASN A 51 3.27 -6.04 -11.21
N GLY A 52 3.20 -4.74 -11.46
CA GLY A 52 1.94 -3.98 -11.44
C GLY A 52 1.55 -3.43 -10.06
N GLY A 53 2.43 -3.55 -9.06
CA GLY A 53 2.20 -3.04 -7.70
C GLY A 53 1.27 -3.89 -6.84
N PHE A 54 0.93 -5.12 -7.27
CA PHE A 54 0.02 -6.00 -6.53
C PHE A 54 0.66 -7.33 -6.13
N GLY A 55 0.43 -7.72 -4.87
CA GLY A 55 0.82 -9.01 -4.31
C GLY A 55 -0.33 -9.71 -3.59
N PRO A 56 -0.34 -11.06 -3.52
CA PRO A 56 -1.32 -11.77 -2.70
C PRO A 56 -1.12 -11.40 -1.23
N PHE A 57 -2.21 -11.25 -0.49
CA PHE A 57 -2.10 -11.27 0.97
C PHE A 57 -1.53 -12.63 1.40
N GLY A 58 -0.71 -12.68 2.46
CA GLY A 58 -0.02 -13.90 2.89
C GLY A 58 -0.93 -15.11 3.20
N TRP A 59 -2.22 -14.90 3.48
CA TRP A 59 -3.19 -15.98 3.68
C TRP A 59 -3.99 -16.36 2.43
N TYR A 60 -3.89 -15.60 1.33
CA TYR A 60 -4.64 -15.87 0.10
C TYR A 60 -4.16 -17.15 -0.56
N ARG A 61 -5.10 -18.09 -0.78
CA ARG A 61 -4.89 -19.31 -1.57
C ARG A 61 -5.91 -19.35 -2.71
N PRO A 62 -5.48 -19.61 -3.96
CA PRO A 62 -6.42 -19.79 -5.08
C PRO A 62 -7.50 -20.82 -4.74
N GLY A 63 -8.78 -20.46 -4.90
CA GLY A 63 -9.92 -21.34 -4.61
C GLY A 63 -10.39 -21.40 -3.16
N MET A 64 -9.86 -20.56 -2.26
CA MET A 64 -10.34 -20.47 -0.87
C MET A 64 -11.67 -19.72 -0.78
N ALA A 65 -12.67 -20.32 -0.11
CA ALA A 65 -13.87 -19.61 0.30
C ALA A 65 -13.55 -18.72 1.52
N PHE A 66 -13.92 -17.44 1.43
CA PHE A 66 -13.73 -16.46 2.50
C PHE A 66 -14.66 -16.79 3.67
N ARG A 67 -14.17 -16.73 4.91
CA ARG A 67 -15.01 -16.96 6.09
C ARG A 67 -16.00 -15.81 6.25
N ALA A 68 -17.19 -16.11 6.78
CA ALA A 68 -18.16 -15.08 7.15
C ALA A 68 -17.51 -14.08 8.11
N GLY A 69 -17.42 -12.81 7.70
CA GLY A 69 -16.73 -11.74 8.43
C GLY A 69 -15.38 -11.29 7.83
N GLN A 70 -14.85 -11.96 6.80
CA GLN A 70 -13.78 -11.38 5.97
C GLN A 70 -14.40 -10.41 4.95
N THR A 71 -14.23 -9.12 5.17
CA THR A 71 -14.69 -8.06 4.26
C THR A 71 -13.73 -7.90 3.07
N SER A 72 -14.23 -8.30 1.89
CA SER A 72 -14.12 -7.69 0.55
C SER A 72 -12.80 -7.27 -0.08
N GLY A 73 -12.62 -7.73 -1.33
CA GLY A 73 -11.86 -7.00 -2.35
C GLY A 73 -11.85 -7.70 -3.71
N PHE A 74 -11.20 -7.06 -4.69
CA PHE A 74 -11.03 -7.56 -6.06
C PHE A 74 -9.65 -8.19 -6.27
N VAL A 75 -9.56 -9.26 -7.06
CA VAL A 75 -8.26 -9.80 -7.51
C VAL A 75 -7.86 -9.13 -8.84
N PRO A 76 -6.74 -8.40 -8.91
CA PRO A 76 -6.34 -7.70 -10.11
C PRO A 76 -5.87 -8.67 -11.20
N SER A 77 -6.26 -8.39 -12.44
CA SER A 77 -5.64 -8.99 -13.63
C SER A 77 -4.47 -8.12 -14.09
N VAL A 78 -3.25 -8.63 -14.01
CA VAL A 78 -2.05 -7.88 -14.40
C VAL A 78 -1.65 -8.25 -15.83
N VAL A 79 -1.69 -7.28 -16.73
CA VAL A 79 -1.15 -7.36 -18.09
C VAL A 79 0.30 -6.89 -18.06
N ARG A 80 1.21 -7.65 -18.67
CA ARG A 80 2.61 -7.27 -18.84
C ARG A 80 2.99 -7.30 -20.32
N VAL A 81 3.72 -6.28 -20.77
CA VAL A 81 4.28 -6.16 -22.11
C VAL A 81 5.71 -5.65 -22.01
N ASP A 82 6.68 -6.46 -22.41
CA ASP A 82 8.09 -6.07 -22.47
C ASP A 82 8.31 -5.02 -23.57
N VAL A 83 9.14 -4.03 -23.28
CA VAL A 83 9.43 -2.91 -24.16
C VAL A 83 10.94 -2.79 -24.41
N PRO A 84 11.36 -2.26 -25.57
CA PRO A 84 12.76 -2.35 -25.99
C PRO A 84 13.71 -1.39 -25.26
N ALA A 85 13.21 -0.33 -24.63
CA ALA A 85 14.02 0.71 -23.99
C ALA A 85 13.21 1.52 -22.96
N HIS A 86 13.91 2.30 -22.14
CA HIS A 86 13.29 3.34 -21.32
C HIS A 86 12.60 4.39 -22.20
N GLY A 87 11.58 5.04 -21.66
CA GLY A 87 10.83 6.10 -22.33
C GLY A 87 9.34 6.04 -22.06
N SER A 88 8.62 6.94 -22.71
CA SER A 88 7.16 7.04 -22.57
C SER A 88 6.45 6.21 -23.63
N TYR A 89 5.45 5.44 -23.21
CA TYR A 89 4.66 4.58 -24.07
C TYR A 89 3.18 4.94 -23.95
N ARG A 90 2.49 5.01 -25.09
CA ARG A 90 1.03 5.04 -25.13
C ARG A 90 0.53 3.61 -25.08
N VAL A 91 -0.44 3.38 -24.21
CA VAL A 91 -1.04 2.07 -24.00
C VAL A 91 -2.54 2.18 -24.23
N ARG A 92 -3.06 1.35 -25.14
CA ARG A 92 -4.50 1.15 -25.32
C ARG A 92 -4.88 -0.23 -24.83
N LEU A 93 -5.78 -0.30 -23.86
CA LEU A 93 -6.26 -1.53 -23.25
C LEU A 93 -7.75 -1.68 -23.55
N VAL A 94 -8.14 -2.82 -24.09
CA VAL A 94 -9.54 -3.18 -24.31
C VAL A 94 -9.95 -4.15 -23.20
N ILE A 95 -11.04 -3.84 -22.51
CA ILE A 95 -11.58 -4.60 -21.39
C ILE A 95 -13.04 -4.95 -21.71
N ASP A 96 -13.42 -6.22 -21.61
CA ASP A 96 -14.82 -6.63 -21.72
C ASP A 96 -15.44 -7.01 -20.37
N GLY A 97 -16.76 -7.21 -20.36
CA GLY A 97 -17.54 -7.59 -19.19
C GLY A 97 -17.74 -9.09 -19.02
N HIS A 98 -16.91 -9.93 -19.65
CA HIS A 98 -17.01 -11.39 -19.58
C HIS A 98 -15.96 -12.01 -18.64
N GLY A 99 -15.36 -11.19 -17.78
CA GLY A 99 -14.47 -11.66 -16.73
C GLY A 99 -15.18 -12.45 -15.64
N PRO A 100 -14.45 -13.31 -14.92
CA PRO A 100 -14.97 -13.98 -13.74
C PRO A 100 -15.37 -12.94 -12.70
N ASP A 101 -16.40 -13.20 -11.90
CA ASP A 101 -16.70 -12.36 -10.72
C ASP A 101 -15.51 -12.39 -9.77
N ALA A 102 -14.68 -11.35 -9.83
CA ALA A 102 -13.46 -11.24 -9.04
C ALA A 102 -13.73 -10.72 -7.61
N ARG A 103 -15.00 -10.52 -7.25
CA ARG A 103 -15.41 -10.12 -5.90
C ARG A 103 -15.35 -11.28 -4.95
N HIS A 104 -14.81 -11.01 -3.77
CA HIS A 104 -14.77 -11.96 -2.68
C HIS A 104 -15.36 -11.36 -1.42
N GLY A 105 -16.54 -11.83 -0.98
CA GLY A 105 -17.22 -11.30 0.21
C GLY A 105 -18.15 -10.10 -0.08
N ASP A 106 -18.55 -9.39 0.98
CA ASP A 106 -19.45 -8.23 0.90
C ASP A 106 -18.70 -6.97 0.47
N VAL A 107 -18.75 -6.61 -0.82
CA VAL A 107 -18.04 -5.45 -1.41
C VAL A 107 -18.58 -4.08 -1.01
N SER A 108 -19.65 -4.01 -0.20
CA SER A 108 -20.29 -2.75 0.20
C SER A 108 -19.33 -1.75 0.88
N ASP A 109 -18.24 -2.24 1.48
CA ASP A 109 -17.24 -1.41 2.15
C ASP A 109 -16.10 -0.92 1.23
N THR A 110 -15.99 -1.44 0.00
CA THR A 110 -14.91 -1.04 -0.93
C THR A 110 -15.18 0.26 -1.68
N GLY A 111 -16.43 0.71 -1.71
CA GLY A 111 -16.88 1.81 -2.56
C GLY A 111 -16.78 1.53 -4.06
N LEU A 112 -16.54 0.27 -4.46
CA LEU A 112 -16.54 -0.22 -5.83
C LEU A 112 -17.64 -1.27 -5.98
N ASP A 113 -18.60 -1.07 -6.88
CA ASP A 113 -19.69 -2.01 -7.13
C ASP A 113 -20.06 -2.18 -8.61
N GLY A 114 -20.86 -3.21 -8.89
CA GLY A 114 -21.47 -3.45 -10.20
C GLY A 114 -20.49 -3.57 -11.38
N ARG A 115 -20.18 -2.43 -12.00
CA ARG A 115 -19.44 -2.27 -13.26
C ARG A 115 -18.15 -1.46 -13.10
N ASP A 116 -17.79 -1.03 -11.89
CA ASP A 116 -16.59 -0.25 -11.67
C ASP A 116 -15.32 -0.94 -12.20
N VAL A 117 -14.46 -0.15 -12.83
CA VAL A 117 -13.16 -0.54 -13.35
C VAL A 117 -12.12 0.48 -12.93
N LEU A 118 -11.07 0.00 -12.29
CA LEU A 118 -9.83 0.74 -12.07
C LEU A 118 -8.72 0.10 -12.91
N VAL A 119 -7.87 0.93 -13.51
CA VAL A 119 -6.62 0.49 -14.14
C VAL A 119 -5.48 1.25 -13.50
N PHE A 120 -4.51 0.49 -13.01
CA PHE A 120 -3.26 1.03 -12.48
C PHE A 120 -2.10 0.66 -13.41
N ALA A 121 -1.16 1.59 -13.62
CA ALA A 121 0.03 1.40 -14.42
C ALA A 121 1.30 1.33 -13.55
N GLY A 122 2.27 0.52 -13.99
CA GLY A 122 3.58 0.43 -13.33
C GLY A 122 3.46 0.02 -11.86
N ASP A 123 4.10 0.79 -10.98
CA ASP A 123 4.05 0.61 -9.52
C ASP A 123 2.78 1.21 -8.90
N ARG A 124 1.61 0.84 -9.44
CA ARG A 124 0.28 1.25 -8.98
C ARG A 124 -0.04 2.75 -9.11
N GLN A 125 0.31 3.36 -10.24
CA GLN A 125 -0.18 4.70 -10.60
C GLN A 125 -1.58 4.63 -11.22
N LEU A 126 -2.54 5.45 -10.77
CA LEU A 126 -3.91 5.40 -11.28
C LEU A 126 -4.00 5.95 -12.71
N ALA A 127 -4.22 5.06 -13.67
CA ALA A 127 -4.30 5.37 -15.10
C ALA A 127 -5.74 5.52 -15.60
N TYR A 128 -6.72 4.87 -14.95
CA TYR A 128 -8.13 4.99 -15.30
C TYR A 128 -9.04 4.66 -14.11
N ARG A 129 -10.17 5.38 -14.02
CA ARG A 129 -11.32 5.03 -13.19
C ARG A 129 -12.60 5.31 -13.96
N GLY A 130 -13.50 4.34 -14.00
CA GLY A 130 -14.81 4.46 -14.63
C GLY A 130 -15.58 3.15 -14.54
N GLU A 131 -16.49 2.91 -15.49
CA GLU A 131 -17.36 1.72 -15.49
C GLU A 131 -17.29 0.96 -16.81
N LEU A 132 -17.55 -0.34 -16.78
CA LEU A 132 -17.87 -1.13 -17.98
C LEU A 132 -19.15 -0.58 -18.64
N PRO A 133 -19.22 -0.44 -19.97
CA PRO A 133 -20.41 0.00 -20.69
C PRO A 133 -21.67 -0.82 -20.38
N ALA A 134 -22.82 -0.15 -20.26
CA ALA A 134 -24.09 -0.78 -19.87
C ALA A 134 -24.68 -1.67 -20.97
N ASP A 135 -24.32 -1.37 -22.22
CA ASP A 135 -24.74 -2.09 -23.42
C ASP A 135 -23.90 -3.36 -23.66
N GLY A 136 -22.91 -3.63 -22.81
CA GLY A 136 -22.01 -4.77 -22.92
C GLY A 136 -20.91 -4.60 -23.98
N SER A 137 -20.77 -3.41 -24.58
CA SER A 137 -19.64 -3.11 -25.46
C SER A 137 -18.32 -3.11 -24.66
N PRO A 138 -17.17 -3.44 -25.29
CA PRO A 138 -15.88 -3.34 -24.61
C PRO A 138 -15.55 -1.91 -24.19
N LEU A 139 -14.97 -1.77 -23.01
CA LEU A 139 -14.35 -0.55 -22.54
C LEU A 139 -12.96 -0.39 -23.18
N GLU A 140 -12.71 0.77 -23.79
CA GLU A 140 -11.37 1.15 -24.24
C GLU A 140 -10.75 2.15 -23.26
N VAL A 141 -9.58 1.80 -22.73
CA VAL A 141 -8.79 2.63 -21.83
C VAL A 141 -7.51 3.03 -22.54
N GLU A 142 -7.18 4.32 -22.52
CA GLU A 142 -5.92 4.84 -23.01
C GLU A 142 -5.12 5.47 -21.86
N ALA A 143 -3.83 5.16 -21.79
CA ALA A 143 -2.91 5.63 -20.76
C ALA A 143 -1.54 5.96 -21.33
N VAL A 144 -0.78 6.81 -20.64
CA VAL A 144 0.65 7.03 -20.89
C VAL A 144 1.44 6.49 -19.72
N VAL A 145 2.42 5.66 -20.01
CA VAL A 145 3.28 5.01 -19.00
C VAL A 145 4.73 5.36 -19.30
N ASN A 146 5.43 5.91 -18.32
CA ASN A 146 6.89 6.05 -18.39
C ASN A 146 7.54 4.77 -17.88
N VAL A 147 8.48 4.23 -18.65
CA VAL A 147 9.32 3.09 -18.28
C VAL A 147 10.70 3.62 -17.94
N SER A 148 11.08 3.52 -16.67
CA SER A 148 12.38 3.89 -16.14
C SER A 148 12.73 2.98 -14.96
N ASP A 149 14.03 2.79 -14.73
CA ASP A 149 14.51 2.08 -13.55
C ASP A 149 14.06 2.76 -12.26
N PHE A 150 13.88 1.99 -11.19
CA PHE A 150 13.63 2.57 -9.86
C PHE A 150 14.22 1.69 -8.78
N VAL A 151 14.27 2.17 -7.54
CA VAL A 151 14.72 1.38 -6.39
C VAL A 151 13.45 0.88 -5.66
N PRO A 152 13.10 -0.41 -5.77
CA PRO A 152 11.95 -0.94 -5.05
C PRO A 152 12.17 -0.97 -3.55
N ARG A 153 11.09 -1.11 -2.79
CA ARG A 153 11.17 -1.26 -1.34
C ARG A 153 12.04 -2.44 -0.94
N GLY A 154 12.92 -2.21 0.03
CA GLY A 154 13.85 -3.24 0.52
C GLY A 154 15.11 -3.41 -0.35
N HIS A 155 15.19 -2.72 -1.50
CA HIS A 155 16.39 -2.71 -2.33
C HIS A 155 17.30 -1.51 -2.01
N GLN A 156 18.60 -1.69 -2.23
CA GLN A 156 19.62 -0.65 -2.06
C GLN A 156 20.17 -0.10 -3.39
N ALA A 157 19.67 -0.62 -4.51
CA ALA A 157 20.13 -0.26 -5.85
C ALA A 157 18.96 -0.23 -6.84
N PRO A 158 19.02 0.63 -7.87
CA PRO A 158 18.03 0.64 -8.94
C PRO A 158 17.89 -0.75 -9.57
N GLN A 159 16.65 -1.14 -9.85
CA GLN A 159 16.29 -2.35 -10.57
C GLN A 159 15.87 -1.98 -11.99
N ALA A 160 16.31 -2.80 -12.95
CA ALA A 160 16.03 -2.59 -14.36
C ALA A 160 14.55 -2.79 -14.66
N VAL A 161 13.91 -1.82 -15.34
CA VAL A 161 12.52 -1.93 -15.79
C VAL A 161 12.47 -1.85 -17.31
N GLY A 162 12.13 -2.97 -17.94
CA GLY A 162 12.02 -3.11 -19.39
C GLY A 162 10.62 -3.51 -19.86
N PHE A 163 9.58 -3.08 -19.16
CA PHE A 163 8.21 -3.49 -19.45
C PHE A 163 7.18 -2.45 -19.01
N VAL A 164 6.00 -2.51 -19.62
CA VAL A 164 4.77 -1.89 -19.15
C VAL A 164 3.97 -2.94 -18.39
N ALA A 165 3.44 -2.56 -17.23
CA ALA A 165 2.48 -3.37 -16.46
C ALA A 165 1.19 -2.58 -16.25
N LEU A 166 0.04 -3.23 -16.47
CA LEU A 166 -1.29 -2.68 -16.17
C LEU A 166 -2.07 -3.65 -15.28
N ALA A 167 -2.45 -3.22 -14.09
CA ALA A 167 -3.32 -3.97 -13.20
C ALA A 167 -4.78 -3.50 -13.38
N VAL A 168 -5.65 -4.43 -13.78
CA VAL A 168 -7.08 -4.19 -13.99
C VAL A 168 -7.86 -4.74 -12.82
N VAL A 169 -8.67 -3.90 -12.19
CA VAL A 169 -9.50 -4.21 -11.03
C VAL A 169 -10.96 -3.96 -11.39
N GLY A 170 -11.82 -4.96 -11.25
CA GLY A 170 -13.26 -4.84 -11.46
C GLY A 170 -13.96 -6.19 -11.42
N ALA A 171 -15.28 -6.21 -11.16
CA ALA A 171 -16.02 -7.45 -10.91
C ALA A 171 -16.01 -8.39 -12.09
N HIS A 172 -16.27 -7.87 -13.29
CA HIS A 172 -16.34 -8.64 -14.52
C HIS A 172 -15.34 -8.15 -15.57
N ALA A 173 -14.39 -7.30 -15.14
CA ALA A 173 -13.43 -6.67 -16.01
C ALA A 173 -12.40 -7.70 -16.47
N ARG A 174 -12.42 -8.01 -17.77
CA ARG A 174 -11.42 -8.89 -18.39
C ARG A 174 -10.64 -8.12 -19.44
N PRO A 175 -9.33 -7.90 -19.24
CA PRO A 175 -8.49 -7.37 -20.31
C PRO A 175 -8.42 -8.38 -21.46
N VAL A 176 -8.82 -7.94 -22.66
CA VAL A 176 -8.87 -8.80 -23.85
C VAL A 176 -7.83 -8.46 -24.90
N ARG A 177 -7.41 -7.19 -24.97
CA ARG A 177 -6.38 -6.75 -25.90
C ARG A 177 -5.57 -5.62 -25.31
N VAL A 178 -4.27 -5.59 -25.58
CA VAL A 178 -3.41 -4.46 -25.24
C VAL A 178 -2.59 -4.06 -26.46
N HIS A 179 -2.44 -2.76 -26.67
CA HIS A 179 -1.56 -2.18 -27.67
C HIS A 179 -0.60 -1.23 -26.98
N VAL A 180 0.70 -1.42 -27.19
CA VAL A 180 1.75 -0.56 -26.65
C VAL A 180 2.56 0.02 -27.80
N GLU A 181 2.69 1.35 -27.85
CA GLU A 181 3.50 2.07 -28.83
C GLU A 181 4.41 3.13 -28.15
N PRO A 182 5.64 3.35 -28.62
CA PRO A 182 6.53 4.36 -28.03
C PRO A 182 6.07 5.75 -28.44
N MET A 183 6.19 6.73 -27.54
CA MET A 183 5.82 8.13 -27.82
C MET A 183 7.02 9.04 -28.17
N ASP A 184 8.22 8.48 -28.14
CA ASP A 184 9.49 9.17 -28.43
C ASP A 184 9.90 9.02 -29.92
N ASP A 185 8.96 8.80 -30.83
CA ASP A 185 9.20 8.53 -32.25
C ASP A 185 9.13 9.79 -33.16
N GLY A 186 8.97 10.97 -32.57
CA GLY A 186 8.79 12.23 -33.30
C GLY A 186 7.33 12.59 -33.60
N SER A 187 6.35 11.78 -33.19
CA SER A 187 4.92 12.06 -33.35
C SER A 187 4.34 12.93 -32.21
N GLY A 188 5.04 13.04 -31.08
CA GLY A 188 4.64 13.83 -29.92
C GLY A 188 4.62 15.35 -30.15
N PRO A 189 4.12 16.14 -29.18
CA PRO A 189 4.25 17.60 -29.22
C PRO A 189 5.72 18.01 -29.20
N ALA A 190 6.05 19.14 -29.83
CA ALA A 190 7.40 19.70 -29.74
C ALA A 190 7.66 20.14 -28.29
N CYS A 191 8.64 19.53 -27.63
CA CYS A 191 9.00 19.79 -26.25
C CYS A 191 10.42 20.37 -26.16
N GLY A 192 10.62 21.33 -25.27
CA GLY A 192 11.92 21.97 -25.06
C GLY A 192 12.31 22.98 -26.15
N ALA A 193 13.47 23.62 -25.95
CA ALA A 193 13.95 24.74 -26.78
C ALA A 193 14.42 24.32 -28.18
N ASP A 194 14.66 23.03 -28.42
CA ASP A 194 15.14 22.48 -29.70
C ASP A 194 14.02 21.98 -30.63
N GLY A 195 12.77 21.97 -30.17
CA GLY A 195 11.60 21.54 -30.95
C GLY A 195 11.52 20.02 -31.16
N THR A 196 12.27 19.21 -30.40
CA THR A 196 12.18 17.76 -30.47
C THR A 196 10.78 17.28 -30.07
N ARG A 197 10.17 16.48 -30.93
CA ARG A 197 8.81 15.97 -30.72
C ARG A 197 8.83 14.70 -29.87
N ARG A 198 8.45 14.84 -28.60
CA ARG A 198 8.35 13.73 -27.65
C ARG A 198 7.37 14.07 -26.54
N THR A 199 6.94 13.07 -25.79
CA THR A 199 6.15 13.28 -24.57
C THR A 199 7.08 13.70 -23.42
N PRO A 200 6.89 14.88 -22.81
CA PRO A 200 7.69 15.29 -21.66
C PRO A 200 7.33 14.43 -20.44
N VAL A 201 8.28 14.29 -19.52
CA VAL A 201 8.09 13.50 -18.29
C VAL A 201 8.05 14.42 -17.08
N VAL A 202 7.09 14.20 -16.20
CA VAL A 202 7.04 14.74 -14.84
C VAL A 202 7.72 13.73 -13.93
N TRP A 203 8.97 14.01 -13.58
CA TRP A 203 9.74 13.26 -12.60
C TRP A 203 9.37 13.72 -11.19
N ILE A 204 8.98 12.81 -10.32
CA ILE A 204 8.57 13.14 -8.95
C ILE A 204 9.60 12.61 -7.95
N ALA A 205 10.07 13.49 -7.09
CA ALA A 205 10.93 13.17 -5.95
C ALA A 205 10.21 13.49 -4.64
N GLY A 206 10.16 12.52 -3.73
CA GLY A 206 9.53 12.75 -2.44
C GLY A 206 9.53 11.58 -1.46
N ASP A 207 8.67 11.68 -0.45
CA ASP A 207 8.55 10.75 0.67
C ASP A 207 7.27 9.87 0.62
N SER A 208 6.88 9.29 1.75
CA SER A 208 5.71 8.40 1.89
C SER A 208 4.38 9.07 1.52
N THR A 209 4.29 10.39 1.58
CA THR A 209 3.08 11.12 1.20
C THR A 209 2.93 11.35 -0.31
N VAL A 210 3.97 10.99 -1.06
CA VAL A 210 4.09 11.20 -2.51
C VAL A 210 4.21 9.87 -3.26
N THR A 211 4.82 8.87 -2.63
CA THR A 211 5.23 7.60 -3.24
C THR A 211 4.10 6.75 -3.81
N ASP A 212 4.47 6.04 -4.87
CA ASP A 212 3.86 4.79 -5.29
C ASP A 212 4.01 3.76 -4.15
N GLU A 213 2.93 3.10 -3.78
CA GLU A 213 2.91 2.09 -2.71
C GLU A 213 2.30 0.81 -3.29
N GLY A 214 2.81 -0.37 -2.96
CA GLY A 214 2.13 -1.61 -3.37
C GLY A 214 0.77 -1.79 -2.68
N ALA A 215 -0.08 -2.63 -3.25
CA ALA A 215 -1.33 -3.06 -2.66
C ALA A 215 -1.42 -4.59 -2.58
N GLN A 216 -2.20 -5.07 -1.62
CA GLN A 216 -2.49 -6.48 -1.46
C GLN A 216 -3.83 -6.80 -2.11
N TYR A 217 -4.00 -8.05 -2.57
CA TYR A 217 -5.30 -8.55 -2.99
C TYR A 217 -5.83 -9.66 -2.06
N PRO A 218 -7.16 -9.71 -1.80
CA PRO A 218 -8.23 -8.90 -2.43
C PRO A 218 -8.13 -7.39 -2.14
N TYR A 219 -8.29 -6.57 -3.17
CA TYR A 219 -8.01 -5.12 -3.12
C TYR A 219 -9.24 -4.31 -2.74
N ALA A 220 -9.04 -3.33 -1.85
CA ALA A 220 -9.97 -2.27 -1.53
C ALA A 220 -9.24 -0.91 -1.53
N PRO A 221 -9.81 0.19 -2.06
CA PRO A 221 -9.17 1.52 -2.11
C PRO A 221 -8.90 2.17 -0.74
N SER A 222 -9.52 1.68 0.33
CA SER A 222 -9.34 2.16 1.72
C SER A 222 -8.15 1.52 2.44
N ASP A 223 -7.62 0.43 1.90
CA ASP A 223 -6.63 -0.42 2.60
C ASP A 223 -5.16 -0.06 2.33
N PRO A 224 -4.70 0.13 1.08
CA PRO A 224 -3.29 0.40 0.85
C PRO A 224 -2.97 1.84 1.26
N TYR A 225 -1.76 2.04 1.76
CA TYR A 225 -1.17 3.38 1.78
C TYR A 225 -1.03 3.89 0.35
N CYS A 226 -1.10 5.19 0.16
CA CYS A 226 -0.91 5.81 -1.14
C CYS A 226 -0.45 7.26 -1.00
N GLY A 227 0.56 7.63 -1.77
CA GLY A 227 0.96 9.02 -1.93
C GLY A 227 0.23 9.70 -3.09
N TRP A 228 0.14 11.03 -3.06
CA TRP A 228 -0.56 11.78 -4.11
C TRP A 228 0.11 11.65 -5.48
N GLY A 229 1.42 11.35 -5.54
CA GLY A 229 2.17 11.18 -6.78
C GLY A 229 1.67 9.99 -7.60
N ALA A 230 1.26 8.90 -6.93
CA ALA A 230 0.65 7.73 -7.56
C ALA A 230 -0.69 8.06 -8.24
N MET A 231 -1.36 9.12 -7.77
CA MET A 231 -2.67 9.52 -8.26
C MET A 231 -2.61 10.71 -9.24
N LEU A 232 -1.45 11.34 -9.40
CA LEU A 232 -1.28 12.48 -10.30
C LEU A 232 -1.63 12.18 -11.77
N PRO A 233 -1.31 11.00 -12.35
CA PRO A 233 -1.62 10.71 -13.76
C PRO A 233 -3.11 10.83 -14.09
N ALA A 234 -3.99 10.55 -13.12
CA ALA A 234 -5.43 10.70 -13.29
C ALA A 234 -5.85 12.14 -13.61
N TRP A 235 -5.06 13.14 -13.20
CA TRP A 235 -5.33 14.56 -13.35
C TRP A 235 -4.59 15.20 -14.53
N LEU A 236 -3.90 14.41 -15.34
CA LEU A 236 -3.16 14.86 -16.52
C LEU A 236 -3.75 14.21 -17.78
N ASP A 237 -3.65 14.91 -18.91
CA ASP A 237 -3.97 14.31 -20.20
C ASP A 237 -2.81 13.43 -20.72
N LEU A 238 -3.03 12.76 -21.84
CA LEU A 238 -2.09 11.83 -22.45
C LEU A 238 -0.93 12.53 -23.21
N GLY A 239 -0.76 13.84 -23.03
CA GLY A 239 0.31 14.63 -23.62
C GLY A 239 1.57 14.71 -22.74
N VAL A 240 1.53 14.17 -21.52
CA VAL A 240 2.63 14.16 -20.55
C VAL A 240 2.68 12.81 -19.83
N ALA A 241 3.87 12.31 -19.53
CA ALA A 241 4.06 11.09 -18.73
C ALA A 241 4.46 11.45 -17.29
N VAL A 242 4.20 10.54 -16.35
CA VAL A 242 4.64 10.69 -14.96
C VAL A 242 5.60 9.54 -14.62
N SER A 243 6.69 9.87 -13.93
CA SER A 243 7.58 8.88 -13.33
C SER A 243 7.83 9.25 -11.87
N ASN A 244 7.26 8.45 -10.96
CA ASN A 244 7.27 8.73 -9.53
C ASN A 244 8.36 7.92 -8.81
N HIS A 245 9.40 8.60 -8.34
CA HIS A 245 10.52 7.99 -7.64
C HIS A 245 10.52 8.33 -6.15
N ALA A 246 9.47 8.98 -5.65
CA ALA A 246 9.28 9.10 -4.22
C ALA A 246 9.26 7.72 -3.56
N ARG A 247 9.73 7.64 -2.32
CA ARG A 247 9.69 6.42 -1.51
C ARG A 247 9.49 6.71 -0.04
N SER A 248 8.79 5.79 0.64
CA SER A 248 8.54 5.86 2.06
C SER A 248 9.82 6.01 2.90
N GLY A 249 9.80 6.91 3.87
CA GLY A 249 10.92 7.18 4.78
C GLY A 249 12.05 8.05 4.20
N LEU A 250 11.99 8.45 2.93
CA LEU A 250 13.03 9.28 2.33
C LEU A 250 13.00 10.73 2.86
N THR A 251 14.18 11.32 2.84
CA THR A 251 14.48 12.73 3.09
C THR A 251 15.14 13.31 1.84
N THR A 252 15.27 14.64 1.77
CA THR A 252 16.06 15.30 0.72
C THR A 252 17.47 14.71 0.59
N LEU A 253 18.12 14.34 1.69
CA LEU A 253 19.46 13.74 1.69
C LEU A 253 19.45 12.26 1.27
N THR A 254 18.54 11.46 1.84
CA THR A 254 18.53 10.00 1.61
C THR A 254 17.99 9.60 0.25
N PHE A 255 17.20 10.46 -0.41
CA PHE A 255 16.83 10.26 -1.81
C PHE A 255 18.09 10.19 -2.72
N ARG A 256 19.10 11.00 -2.42
CA ARG A 256 20.40 10.95 -3.11
C ARG A 256 21.29 9.84 -2.60
N SER A 257 21.52 9.75 -1.29
CA SER A 257 22.46 8.77 -0.74
C SER A 257 21.97 7.33 -0.88
N GLY A 258 20.65 7.12 -0.93
CA GLY A 258 19.98 5.86 -1.21
C GLY A 258 19.79 5.56 -2.71
N ARG A 259 20.39 6.36 -3.59
CA ARG A 259 20.46 6.14 -5.04
C ARG A 259 19.13 6.25 -5.80
N HIS A 260 18.04 6.66 -5.16
CA HIS A 260 16.75 6.89 -5.82
C HIS A 260 16.79 8.02 -6.85
N TYR A 261 17.68 9.00 -6.67
CA TYR A 261 17.90 10.08 -7.63
C TYR A 261 18.68 9.64 -8.89
N GLU A 262 19.39 8.53 -8.84
CA GLU A 262 20.20 8.05 -9.98
C GLU A 262 19.37 7.72 -11.23
N PRO A 263 18.29 6.91 -11.16
CA PRO A 263 17.48 6.63 -12.34
C PRO A 263 16.78 7.88 -12.88
N VAL A 264 16.30 8.76 -11.99
CA VAL A 264 15.67 10.03 -12.37
C VAL A 264 16.59 10.85 -13.27
N ARG A 265 17.82 11.13 -12.80
CA ARG A 265 18.77 11.95 -13.57
C ARG A 265 19.31 11.25 -14.82
N ALA A 266 19.30 9.92 -14.86
CA ALA A 266 19.86 9.14 -15.97
C ALA A 266 19.02 9.28 -17.23
N ASP A 267 17.69 9.40 -17.07
CA ASP A 267 16.72 9.46 -18.16
C ASP A 267 16.21 10.88 -18.45
N TRP A 268 16.71 11.88 -17.73
CA TRP A 268 16.37 13.29 -17.94
C TRP A 268 16.64 13.77 -19.36
N ARG A 269 15.68 14.54 -19.88
CA ARG A 269 15.82 15.25 -21.14
C ARG A 269 15.38 16.71 -21.00
N PRO A 270 16.00 17.65 -21.74
CA PRO A 270 15.59 19.05 -21.72
C PRO A 270 14.11 19.23 -22.05
N GLY A 271 13.37 19.98 -21.23
CA GLY A 271 11.92 20.15 -21.35
C GLY A 271 11.09 19.18 -20.49
N ASP A 272 11.72 18.25 -19.77
CA ASP A 272 11.06 17.50 -18.68
C ASP A 272 10.85 18.41 -17.45
N TYR A 273 10.07 17.91 -16.49
CA TYR A 273 9.79 18.60 -15.22
C TYR A 273 10.28 17.75 -14.04
N LEU A 274 10.78 18.41 -13.00
CA LEU A 274 11.11 17.78 -11.72
C LEU A 274 10.23 18.37 -10.62
N VAL A 275 9.27 17.60 -10.12
CA VAL A 275 8.40 17.98 -9.00
C VAL A 275 8.99 17.42 -7.71
N ILE A 276 9.24 18.29 -6.72
CA ILE A 276 9.97 17.95 -5.51
C ILE A 276 9.10 18.24 -4.28
N GLN A 277 8.82 17.21 -3.47
CA GLN A 277 8.18 17.36 -2.17
C GLN A 277 8.89 16.53 -1.09
N PHE A 278 9.46 17.19 -0.09
CA PHE A 278 10.01 16.55 1.11
C PHE A 278 9.62 17.36 2.36
N GLY A 279 10.01 16.89 3.54
CA GLY A 279 9.79 17.61 4.80
C GLY A 279 9.41 16.70 5.96
N HIS A 280 8.52 15.70 5.75
CA HIS A 280 7.99 14.89 6.85
C HIS A 280 9.05 14.07 7.60
N ASN A 281 10.08 13.61 6.89
CA ASN A 281 11.18 12.87 7.47
C ASN A 281 12.39 13.76 7.75
N ASP A 282 12.60 14.80 6.93
CA ASP A 282 13.64 15.81 7.12
C ASP A 282 13.51 16.49 8.48
N GLN A 283 12.28 16.81 8.92
CA GLN A 283 12.04 17.44 10.23
C GLN A 283 12.50 16.63 11.44
N LYS A 284 12.75 15.33 11.26
CA LYS A 284 13.20 14.42 12.32
C LYS A 284 14.73 14.34 12.40
N ARG A 285 15.44 15.07 11.52
CA ARG A 285 16.89 14.98 11.34
C ARG A 285 17.52 16.33 11.68
N PRO A 286 18.33 16.44 12.75
CA PRO A 286 18.96 17.71 13.14
C PRO A 286 19.79 18.36 12.01
N GLU A 287 20.43 17.54 11.16
CA GLU A 287 21.23 18.00 10.03
C GLU A 287 20.40 18.50 8.83
N LEU A 288 19.07 18.31 8.86
CA LEU A 288 18.10 18.78 7.88
C LEU A 288 17.10 19.77 8.50
N ASP A 289 17.61 20.65 9.37
CA ASP A 289 16.86 21.81 9.82
C ASP A 289 16.34 22.63 8.62
N ALA A 290 15.16 23.23 8.78
CA ALA A 290 14.41 23.81 7.67
C ALA A 290 15.20 24.86 6.87
N ARG A 291 15.94 25.75 7.54
CA ARG A 291 16.67 26.86 6.90
C ARG A 291 18.11 26.52 6.52
N GLY A 292 18.69 25.46 7.09
CA GLY A 292 20.03 24.99 6.82
C GLY A 292 20.05 23.82 5.84
N GLY A 293 20.15 22.61 6.37
CA GLY A 293 20.41 21.41 5.55
C GLY A 293 19.32 21.08 4.54
N TYR A 294 18.06 21.15 4.96
CA TYR A 294 16.92 20.86 4.11
C TYR A 294 16.87 21.77 2.88
N ARG A 295 16.91 23.09 3.11
CA ARG A 295 16.89 24.10 2.05
C ARG A 295 18.08 23.97 1.09
N ARG A 296 19.27 23.66 1.62
CA ARG A 296 20.48 23.45 0.81
C ARG A 296 20.34 22.27 -0.15
N GLU A 297 19.79 21.14 0.31
CA GLU A 297 19.60 19.97 -0.56
C GLU A 297 18.52 20.23 -1.64
N LEU A 298 17.43 20.92 -1.29
CA LEU A 298 16.43 21.35 -2.28
C LEU A 298 17.03 22.27 -3.36
N ALA A 299 17.80 23.28 -2.95
CA ALA A 299 18.49 24.19 -3.87
C ALA A 299 19.44 23.44 -4.81
N ARG A 300 20.09 22.38 -4.31
CA ARG A 300 20.94 21.51 -5.12
C ARG A 300 20.16 20.77 -6.21
N TYR A 301 19.01 20.17 -5.88
CA TYR A 301 18.16 19.52 -6.90
C TYR A 301 17.67 20.52 -7.95
N VAL A 302 17.28 21.72 -7.54
CA VAL A 302 16.87 22.82 -8.43
C VAL A 302 18.00 23.17 -9.41
N ALA A 303 19.22 23.37 -8.90
CA ALA A 303 20.38 23.73 -9.72
C ALA A 303 20.75 22.61 -10.71
N GLU A 304 20.74 21.35 -10.26
CA GLU A 304 21.05 20.19 -11.10
C GLU A 304 19.99 19.99 -12.20
N ALA A 305 18.70 20.14 -11.89
CA ALA A 305 17.61 20.08 -12.87
C ALA A 305 17.77 21.16 -13.95
N ARG A 306 17.99 22.42 -13.53
CA ARG A 306 18.21 23.55 -14.46
C ARG A 306 19.40 23.32 -15.38
N ALA A 307 20.51 22.81 -14.83
CA ALA A 307 21.71 22.51 -15.62
C ALA A 307 21.45 21.45 -16.70
N ALA A 308 20.50 20.54 -16.47
CA ALA A 308 20.05 19.52 -17.43
C ALA A 308 18.93 20.01 -18.38
N GLY A 309 18.47 21.26 -18.25
CA GLY A 309 17.33 21.77 -19.01
C GLY A 309 15.96 21.23 -18.54
N VAL A 310 15.92 20.61 -17.35
CA VAL A 310 14.70 20.15 -16.68
C VAL A 310 14.12 21.30 -15.85
N ARG A 311 12.80 21.42 -15.82
CA ARG A 311 12.08 22.50 -15.15
C ARG A 311 11.72 22.10 -13.72
N PRO A 312 12.38 22.66 -12.69
CA PRO A 312 12.07 22.31 -11.30
C PRO A 312 10.73 22.93 -10.87
N ILE A 313 9.98 22.23 -10.04
CA ILE A 313 8.76 22.69 -9.39
C ILE A 313 8.85 22.24 -7.94
N LEU A 314 8.70 23.18 -7.02
CA LEU A 314 8.71 22.89 -5.60
C LEU A 314 7.28 22.69 -5.11
N VAL A 315 7.09 21.70 -4.24
CA VAL A 315 5.83 21.45 -3.55
C VAL A 315 6.13 21.42 -2.05
N THR A 316 5.44 22.25 -1.28
CA THR A 316 5.54 22.20 0.19
C THR A 316 4.98 20.87 0.70
N SER A 317 5.59 20.23 1.69
CA SER A 317 5.00 19.04 2.34
C SER A 317 3.57 19.30 2.82
N LEU A 318 2.66 18.37 2.57
CA LEU A 318 1.27 18.49 3.03
C LEU A 318 1.16 18.61 4.57
N ALA A 319 0.09 19.23 5.01
CA ALA A 319 -0.24 19.39 6.41
C ALA A 319 -0.93 18.12 6.94
N ARG A 320 -0.62 17.74 8.19
CA ARG A 320 -1.15 16.52 8.83
C ARG A 320 -2.52 16.76 9.45
N ASN A 321 -3.25 15.68 9.75
CA ASN A 321 -4.44 15.74 10.61
C ASN A 321 -4.06 15.74 12.10
N THR A 322 -3.32 16.76 12.55
CA THR A 322 -2.80 16.87 13.91
C THR A 322 -3.39 18.06 14.66
N TRP A 323 -3.82 17.81 15.90
CA TRP A 323 -4.55 18.76 16.74
C TRP A 323 -3.97 18.76 18.15
N ASN A 324 -3.94 19.93 18.79
CA ASN A 324 -3.56 20.09 20.18
C ASN A 324 -4.72 19.66 21.11
N PRO A 325 -4.45 19.36 22.40
CA PRO A 325 -5.50 19.02 23.37
C PRO A 325 -6.57 20.11 23.56
N ASP A 326 -6.25 21.36 23.26
CA ASP A 326 -7.17 22.50 23.32
C ASP A 326 -8.04 22.66 22.05
N GLY A 327 -7.92 21.73 21.09
CA GLY A 327 -8.66 21.73 19.83
C GLY A 327 -8.09 22.65 18.76
N THR A 328 -6.95 23.31 19.00
CA THR A 328 -6.26 24.11 17.99
C THR A 328 -5.46 23.23 17.04
N TYR A 329 -5.27 23.68 15.79
CA TYR A 329 -4.48 22.95 14.80
C TYR A 329 -2.99 22.90 15.20
N HIS A 330 -2.40 21.71 15.18
CA HIS A 330 -1.00 21.51 15.52
C HIS A 330 -0.17 21.39 14.24
N ASP A 331 0.32 22.52 13.77
CA ASP A 331 1.15 22.63 12.57
C ASP A 331 2.61 22.24 12.83
N LEU A 332 2.96 21.02 12.44
CA LEU A 332 4.29 20.44 12.63
C LEU A 332 5.29 20.79 11.53
N LEU A 333 4.84 21.32 10.39
CA LEU A 333 5.65 21.47 9.18
C LEU A 333 5.83 22.91 8.71
N ARG A 334 5.25 23.88 9.42
CA ARG A 334 5.36 25.31 9.14
C ARG A 334 6.72 25.76 8.64
N ASP A 335 7.77 25.46 9.39
CA ASP A 335 9.11 25.96 9.09
C ASP A 335 9.68 25.35 7.80
N TRP A 336 9.39 24.07 7.53
CA TRP A 336 9.78 23.40 6.29
C TRP A 336 8.99 23.89 5.09
N ALA A 337 7.67 24.11 5.24
CA ALA A 337 6.84 24.71 4.20
C ALA A 337 7.31 26.14 3.86
N GLN A 338 7.57 26.95 4.88
CA GLN A 338 8.10 28.30 4.73
C GLN A 338 9.47 28.31 4.04
N ALA A 339 10.36 27.38 4.37
CA ALA A 339 11.66 27.27 3.71
C ALA A 339 11.55 26.96 2.21
N VAL A 340 10.56 26.16 1.80
CA VAL A 340 10.27 25.87 0.38
C VAL A 340 9.75 27.13 -0.33
N ILE A 341 8.83 27.87 0.28
CA ILE A 341 8.28 29.12 -0.27
C ILE A 341 9.39 30.17 -0.45
N GLU A 342 10.23 30.36 0.57
CA GLU A 342 11.37 31.27 0.50
C GLU A 342 12.38 30.84 -0.57
N LEU A 343 12.68 29.53 -0.68
CA LEU A 343 13.57 29.02 -1.71
C LEU A 343 13.00 29.26 -3.11
N GLY A 344 11.72 28.97 -3.34
CA GLY A 344 11.08 29.19 -4.64
C GLY A 344 11.09 30.67 -5.05
N ARG A 345 10.88 31.58 -4.10
CA ARG A 345 11.05 33.02 -4.35
C ARG A 345 12.49 33.37 -4.70
N ASP A 346 13.45 32.94 -3.89
CA ASP A 346 14.85 33.36 -4.03
C ASP A 346 15.49 32.78 -5.30
N GLU A 347 15.15 31.54 -5.64
CA GLU A 347 15.63 30.84 -6.83
C GLU A 347 14.74 31.06 -8.07
N HIS A 348 13.62 31.77 -7.96
CA HIS A 348 12.64 31.96 -9.04
C HIS A 348 12.14 30.62 -9.60
N VAL A 349 11.65 29.74 -8.73
CA VAL A 349 11.08 28.42 -9.04
C VAL A 349 9.61 28.43 -8.63
N PRO A 350 8.68 27.90 -9.46
CA PRO A 350 7.29 27.81 -9.08
C PRO A 350 7.09 26.93 -7.85
N VAL A 351 6.21 27.38 -6.95
CA VAL A 351 5.86 26.69 -5.71
C VAL A 351 4.37 26.35 -5.71
N VAL A 352 4.06 25.07 -5.53
CA VAL A 352 2.74 24.57 -5.15
C VAL A 352 2.67 24.56 -3.62
N ASP A 353 1.89 25.47 -3.04
CA ASP A 353 1.69 25.54 -1.58
C ASP A 353 0.65 24.52 -1.11
N LEU A 354 0.98 23.25 -1.29
CA LEU A 354 0.14 22.13 -0.86
C LEU A 354 -0.07 22.14 0.67
N HIS A 355 0.86 22.68 1.44
CA HIS A 355 0.76 22.78 2.89
C HIS A 355 -0.44 23.65 3.27
N ALA A 356 -0.53 24.87 2.71
CA ALA A 356 -1.68 25.75 2.95
C ALA A 356 -3.00 25.12 2.47
N LEU A 357 -3.01 24.50 1.29
CA LEU A 357 -4.21 23.87 0.72
C LEU A 357 -4.73 22.70 1.59
N SER A 358 -3.83 21.79 1.97
CA SER A 358 -4.19 20.64 2.81
C SER A 358 -4.50 21.04 4.25
N MET A 359 -3.83 22.04 4.82
CA MET A 359 -4.19 22.59 6.12
C MET A 359 -5.59 23.19 6.10
N ALA A 360 -5.94 23.97 5.07
CA ALA A 360 -7.28 24.53 4.92
C ALA A 360 -8.35 23.43 4.81
N LEU A 361 -8.07 22.35 4.08
CA LEU A 361 -8.94 21.18 4.01
C LEU A 361 -9.16 20.54 5.37
N VAL A 362 -8.08 20.19 6.06
CA VAL A 362 -8.12 19.49 7.36
C VAL A 362 -8.82 20.36 8.40
N THR A 363 -8.46 21.64 8.47
CA THR A 363 -9.06 22.57 9.46
C THR A 363 -10.52 22.86 9.17
N GLY A 364 -10.94 22.90 7.90
CA GLY A 364 -12.33 23.05 7.49
C GLY A 364 -13.20 21.83 7.81
N LEU A 365 -12.62 20.62 7.77
CA LEU A 365 -13.32 19.36 8.09
C LEU A 365 -13.28 19.04 9.60
N GLY A 366 -12.29 19.53 10.33
CA GLY A 366 -12.00 19.11 11.70
C GLY A 366 -11.35 17.71 11.76
N ASP A 367 -10.93 17.29 12.96
CA ASP A 367 -10.22 16.02 13.18
C ASP A 367 -10.99 14.81 12.63
N GLU A 368 -12.22 14.61 13.11
CA GLU A 368 -13.06 13.48 12.71
C GLU A 368 -13.50 13.55 11.24
N GLY A 369 -13.75 14.74 10.70
CA GLY A 369 -14.16 14.91 9.31
C GLY A 369 -13.04 14.62 8.32
N ALA A 370 -11.78 14.86 8.72
CA ALA A 370 -10.61 14.59 7.90
C ALA A 370 -10.10 13.14 8.03
N ARG A 371 -10.38 12.46 9.15
CA ARG A 371 -9.97 11.08 9.45
C ARG A 371 -10.21 10.09 8.30
N PRO A 372 -11.33 10.14 7.55
CA PRO A 372 -11.59 9.19 6.47
C PRO A 372 -10.73 9.33 5.22
N MET A 373 -9.80 10.28 5.15
CA MET A 373 -8.83 10.39 4.05
C MET A 373 -7.52 9.62 4.34
N TYR A 374 -7.32 9.20 5.59
CA TYR A 374 -6.09 8.60 6.06
C TYR A 374 -6.27 7.10 6.29
N HIS A 375 -5.18 6.37 6.18
CA HIS A 375 -5.16 4.96 6.56
C HIS A 375 -5.57 4.82 8.04
N ALA A 376 -6.27 3.74 8.38
CA ALA A 376 -6.78 3.52 9.74
C ALA A 376 -5.69 3.65 10.81
N GLY A 377 -5.94 4.48 11.83
CA GLY A 377 -5.01 4.80 12.91
C GLY A 377 -3.90 5.80 12.55
N ASP A 378 -3.83 6.26 11.31
CA ASP A 378 -2.84 7.23 10.83
C ASP A 378 -3.46 8.64 10.70
N ARG A 379 -2.60 9.66 10.77
CA ARG A 379 -2.95 11.10 10.64
C ARG A 379 -2.10 11.81 9.59
N THR A 380 -1.25 11.08 8.88
CA THR A 380 -0.29 11.57 7.88
C THR A 380 -0.45 10.82 6.57
N HIS A 381 -0.49 9.49 6.60
CA HIS A 381 -0.48 8.69 5.39
C HIS A 381 -1.91 8.40 4.90
N MET A 382 -2.14 8.70 3.63
CA MET A 382 -3.43 8.54 2.98
C MET A 382 -3.59 7.12 2.44
N HIS A 383 -4.83 6.73 2.19
CA HIS A 383 -5.16 5.64 1.27
C HIS A 383 -5.55 6.22 -0.10
N ASP A 384 -5.95 5.40 -1.05
CA ASP A 384 -6.10 5.79 -2.46
C ASP A 384 -7.03 6.97 -2.68
N VAL A 385 -8.20 6.96 -2.03
CA VAL A 385 -9.19 8.04 -2.17
C VAL A 385 -8.68 9.37 -1.60
N GLY A 386 -8.01 9.32 -0.44
CA GLY A 386 -7.38 10.49 0.16
C GLY A 386 -6.25 11.04 -0.72
N ALA A 387 -5.38 10.15 -1.20
CA ALA A 387 -4.28 10.49 -2.10
C ALA A 387 -4.79 11.11 -3.43
N TYR A 388 -5.87 10.57 -3.99
CA TYR A 388 -6.52 11.09 -5.19
C TYR A 388 -7.06 12.51 -4.98
N ARG A 389 -7.64 12.79 -3.82
CA ARG A 389 -8.12 14.13 -3.45
C ARG A 389 -6.98 15.13 -3.31
N ILE A 390 -5.88 14.74 -2.66
CA ILE A 390 -4.67 15.57 -2.52
C ILE A 390 -4.00 15.78 -3.89
N ALA A 391 -3.95 14.76 -4.75
CA ALA A 391 -3.43 14.89 -6.12
C ALA A 391 -4.23 15.90 -6.94
N GLY A 392 -5.55 15.96 -6.77
CA GLY A 392 -6.40 16.98 -7.38
C GLY A 392 -6.07 18.40 -6.92
N MET A 393 -5.69 18.59 -5.65
CA MET A 393 -5.21 19.89 -5.15
C MET A 393 -3.87 20.27 -5.78
N VAL A 394 -2.93 19.33 -5.85
CA VAL A 394 -1.63 19.54 -6.52
C VAL A 394 -1.85 19.89 -7.99
N ALA A 395 -2.65 19.13 -8.72
CA ALA A 395 -2.92 19.37 -10.13
C ALA A 395 -3.60 20.73 -10.38
N GLY A 396 -4.62 21.07 -9.60
CA GLY A 396 -5.29 22.37 -9.67
C GLY A 396 -4.35 23.54 -9.42
N GLU A 397 -3.43 23.39 -8.46
CA GLU A 397 -2.45 24.41 -8.11
C GLU A 397 -1.30 24.50 -9.12
N LEU A 398 -0.85 23.36 -9.67
CA LEU A 398 0.05 23.34 -10.83
C LEU A 398 -0.54 24.15 -11.99
N ARG A 399 -1.80 23.90 -12.34
CA ARG A 399 -2.50 24.66 -13.39
C ARG A 399 -2.50 26.16 -13.12
N ARG A 400 -2.77 26.57 -11.88
CA ARG A 400 -2.84 27.98 -11.47
C ARG A 400 -1.49 28.67 -11.51
N VAL A 401 -0.50 28.09 -10.83
CA VAL A 401 0.85 28.67 -10.65
C VAL A 401 1.61 28.67 -11.96
N LEU A 402 1.59 27.54 -12.70
CA LEU A 402 2.36 27.40 -13.93
C LEU A 402 1.69 28.10 -15.12
N GLY A 403 0.35 28.12 -15.17
CA GLY A 403 -0.40 28.78 -16.24
C GLY A 403 -0.24 30.30 -16.26
N SER A 404 0.12 30.90 -15.12
CA SER A 404 0.40 32.33 -14.98
C SER A 404 1.89 32.64 -14.79
N TRP A 405 2.77 31.65 -14.94
CA TRP A 405 4.20 31.83 -14.70
C TRP A 405 4.80 32.81 -15.72
N ASP A 406 5.41 33.88 -15.21
CA ASP A 406 6.00 34.96 -16.02
C ASP A 406 7.48 35.13 -15.69
N ALA A 407 8.30 34.15 -16.10
CA ALA A 407 9.77 34.26 -16.09
C ALA A 407 10.27 35.05 -17.32
N GLY A 408 9.68 36.23 -17.57
CA GLY A 408 9.79 36.96 -18.83
C GLY A 408 8.92 36.31 -19.89
N ALA A 409 7.85 36.99 -20.30
CA ALA A 409 6.67 36.43 -20.96
C ALA A 409 6.89 35.50 -22.17
N ASP A 410 8.07 35.52 -22.79
CA ASP A 410 8.46 34.74 -23.98
C ASP A 410 9.65 33.77 -23.76
N SER A 411 10.11 33.56 -22.52
CA SER A 411 11.19 32.60 -22.26
C SER A 411 10.74 31.16 -22.56
N ALA A 412 11.69 30.30 -22.96
CA ALA A 412 11.41 28.87 -23.17
C ALA A 412 10.89 28.21 -21.90
N GLU A 413 11.42 28.61 -20.74
CA GLU A 413 10.98 28.16 -19.42
C GLU A 413 9.50 28.50 -19.14
N ALA A 414 9.08 29.75 -19.37
CA ALA A 414 7.69 30.13 -19.19
C ALA A 414 6.75 29.36 -20.13
N ARG A 415 7.18 29.07 -21.36
CA ARG A 415 6.42 28.25 -22.32
C ARG A 415 6.28 26.81 -21.84
N ASP A 416 7.36 26.20 -21.35
CA ASP A 416 7.33 24.83 -20.82
C ASP A 416 6.36 24.74 -19.63
N TYR A 417 6.46 25.61 -18.62
CA TYR A 417 5.53 25.60 -17.48
C TYR A 417 4.06 25.77 -17.89
N ARG A 418 3.76 26.70 -18.82
CA ARG A 418 2.39 26.88 -19.32
C ARG A 418 1.90 25.67 -20.12
N ALA A 419 2.80 24.95 -20.81
CA ALA A 419 2.45 23.71 -21.48
C ALA A 419 2.03 22.63 -20.46
N LEU A 420 2.81 22.43 -19.39
CA LEU A 420 2.42 21.52 -18.30
C LEU A 420 1.07 21.91 -17.67
N ALA A 421 0.84 23.20 -17.42
CA ALA A 421 -0.45 23.69 -16.93
C ALA A 421 -1.63 23.33 -17.86
N GLY A 422 -1.38 23.34 -19.18
CA GLY A 422 -2.35 22.98 -20.20
C GLY A 422 -2.77 21.51 -20.18
N HIS A 423 -1.88 20.63 -19.72
CA HIS A 423 -2.14 19.19 -19.59
C HIS A 423 -3.01 18.82 -18.37
N VAL A 424 -3.26 19.74 -17.44
CA VAL A 424 -4.08 19.46 -16.25
C VAL A 424 -5.58 19.37 -16.61
N THR A 425 -6.17 18.22 -16.28
CA THR A 425 -7.58 17.87 -16.53
C THR A 425 -8.44 18.04 -15.27
N ARG A 426 -9.67 17.50 -15.28
CA ARG A 426 -10.58 17.45 -14.12
C ARG A 426 -10.53 16.12 -13.37
N GLY A 427 -9.58 15.24 -13.69
CA GLY A 427 -9.56 13.90 -13.11
C GLY A 427 -10.66 13.00 -13.69
N PHE A 428 -10.86 11.86 -13.04
CA PHE A 428 -11.95 10.91 -13.29
C PHE A 428 -13.20 11.22 -12.44
N GLY A 429 -13.43 12.51 -12.16
CA GLY A 429 -14.51 12.98 -11.29
C GLY A 429 -14.25 12.69 -9.81
N ASP A 430 -15.30 12.83 -8.99
CA ASP A 430 -15.20 12.62 -7.55
C ASP A 430 -15.04 11.13 -7.23
N TRP A 431 -14.14 10.83 -6.29
CA TRP A 431 -14.01 9.54 -5.65
C TRP A 431 -14.51 9.69 -4.20
N PRO A 432 -15.74 9.24 -3.88
CA PRO A 432 -16.30 9.41 -2.56
C PRO A 432 -15.43 8.74 -1.49
N LEU A 433 -15.28 9.41 -0.35
CA LEU A 433 -14.65 8.78 0.81
C LEU A 433 -15.49 7.59 1.26
N PRO A 434 -14.86 6.47 1.64
CA PRO A 434 -15.59 5.33 2.17
C PRO A 434 -16.36 5.78 3.43
N PRO A 435 -17.60 5.30 3.62
CA PRO A 435 -18.47 5.76 4.70
C PRO A 435 -17.91 5.52 6.10
N ARG A 436 -16.89 4.65 6.24
CA ARG A 436 -16.10 4.43 7.46
C ARG A 436 -14.65 4.12 7.05
N ALA A 437 -13.70 5.01 7.37
CA ALA A 437 -12.32 4.56 7.51
C ALA A 437 -12.33 3.53 8.65
N HIS A 438 -12.03 2.30 8.32
CA HIS A 438 -12.23 1.12 9.17
C HIS A 438 -11.80 1.34 10.65
N ASP A 439 -12.76 1.72 11.51
CA ASP A 439 -12.94 1.15 12.84
C ASP A 439 -13.52 -0.28 12.67
N VAL A 440 -12.92 -1.07 11.78
CA VAL A 440 -12.98 -2.52 11.93
C VAL A 440 -12.18 -2.73 13.19
N ASP A 441 -12.82 -3.19 14.25
CA ASP A 441 -12.14 -3.68 15.43
C ASP A 441 -11.07 -4.70 14.98
N ARG A 442 -9.84 -4.21 14.74
CA ARG A 442 -8.65 -5.02 14.53
C ARG A 442 -8.42 -6.00 15.69
N PRO A 443 -8.90 -5.76 16.94
CA PRO A 443 -8.89 -6.81 17.97
C PRO A 443 -9.66 -8.06 17.57
N GLN A 444 -10.73 -7.97 16.77
CA GLN A 444 -11.49 -9.15 16.36
C GLN A 444 -10.76 -9.94 15.26
N LEU A 445 -10.13 -9.26 14.30
CA LEU A 445 -9.48 -9.91 13.16
C LEU A 445 -8.14 -10.56 13.51
N VAL A 446 -7.37 -9.96 14.43
CA VAL A 446 -6.08 -10.52 14.87
C VAL A 446 -6.31 -11.70 15.82
N VAL A 447 -7.31 -11.63 16.70
CA VAL A 447 -7.64 -12.76 17.61
C VAL A 447 -8.19 -13.96 16.83
N ASP A 448 -8.86 -13.76 15.70
CA ASP A 448 -9.34 -14.84 14.83
C ASP A 448 -8.26 -15.47 13.93
N GLN A 449 -7.23 -14.71 13.52
CA GLN A 449 -6.15 -15.22 12.67
C GLN A 449 -5.16 -16.15 13.39
N TYR A 450 -4.95 -15.98 14.71
CA TYR A 450 -3.93 -16.73 15.45
C TYR A 450 -4.47 -17.92 16.26
N LEU A 451 -5.76 -18.21 16.19
CA LEU A 451 -6.40 -19.29 16.96
C LEU A 451 -6.82 -20.51 16.11
N ASP A 452 -6.39 -20.60 14.86
CA ASP A 452 -6.52 -21.83 14.06
C ASP A 452 -5.32 -22.76 14.31
N PRO A 453 -5.51 -23.97 14.90
CA PRO A 453 -4.40 -24.86 15.27
C PRO A 453 -3.60 -25.42 14.09
N LEU A 454 -4.00 -25.14 12.83
CA LEU A 454 -3.36 -25.67 11.63
C LEU A 454 -2.17 -24.84 11.08
N TYR A 455 -1.81 -23.69 11.67
CA TYR A 455 -0.77 -22.81 11.11
C TYR A 455 0.41 -22.48 12.04
N LEU A 456 0.81 -23.42 12.89
CA LEU A 456 2.08 -23.36 13.62
C LEU A 456 3.14 -24.21 12.91
N LYS A 457 3.77 -23.68 11.86
CA LYS A 457 5.05 -24.20 11.38
C LYS A 457 5.95 -23.13 10.75
N TYR A 458 7.10 -22.95 11.42
CA TYR A 458 8.37 -22.42 10.95
C TYR A 458 8.41 -20.97 10.45
N THR A 459 8.97 -20.10 11.27
CA THR A 459 10.22 -19.39 10.94
C THR A 459 10.91 -18.99 12.25
N ALA A 460 12.19 -19.35 12.35
CA ALA A 460 13.07 -18.99 13.45
C ALA A 460 13.96 -17.84 12.96
N GLU A 461 13.49 -16.61 13.12
CA GLU A 461 14.32 -15.40 13.04
C GLU A 461 13.93 -14.43 14.17
N PRO A 462 14.87 -13.59 14.67
CA PRO A 462 14.69 -12.89 15.93
C PRO A 462 13.71 -11.73 15.79
N TYR A 463 12.56 -11.87 16.45
CA TYR A 463 11.53 -10.84 16.56
C TYR A 463 12.01 -9.63 17.37
N VAL A 464 11.83 -8.44 16.80
CA VAL A 464 12.08 -7.13 17.45
C VAL A 464 10.83 -6.76 18.27
N ALA A 465 11.06 -6.27 19.49
CA ALA A 465 10.03 -5.99 20.50
C ALA A 465 8.89 -5.09 19.98
N GLY A 466 7.67 -5.63 20.02
CA GLY A 466 6.43 -4.97 19.60
C GLY A 466 5.28 -5.94 19.29
N ASP A 467 5.58 -7.20 18.98
CA ASP A 467 4.58 -8.20 18.63
C ASP A 467 4.15 -9.05 19.84
N ILE A 468 2.85 -9.03 20.14
CA ILE A 468 2.23 -9.79 21.23
C ILE A 468 1.68 -11.12 20.67
N SER A 469 2.41 -12.23 20.81
CA SER A 469 1.84 -13.57 21.11
C SER A 469 2.96 -14.58 21.43
N PRO A 470 2.77 -15.44 22.45
CA PRO A 470 2.25 -16.78 22.15
C PRO A 470 1.24 -17.30 23.20
N PHE A 471 0.07 -17.77 22.75
CA PHE A 471 -0.79 -18.63 23.57
C PHE A 471 -0.24 -20.05 23.63
N ARG A 472 -0.24 -20.68 24.81
CA ARG A 472 -0.06 -22.14 24.95
C ARG A 472 -1.24 -22.76 25.69
N LYS A 473 -1.86 -23.77 25.09
CA LYS A 473 -2.89 -24.60 25.73
C LYS A 473 -2.20 -25.62 26.65
N VAL A 474 -2.46 -25.54 27.95
CA VAL A 474 -1.94 -26.50 28.93
C VAL A 474 -3.12 -27.20 29.61
N ARG A 475 -3.12 -28.53 29.58
CA ARG A 475 -4.15 -29.34 30.23
C ARG A 475 -3.64 -29.82 31.59
N LEU A 476 -4.28 -29.34 32.65
CA LEU A 476 -4.02 -29.77 34.02
C LEU A 476 -5.06 -30.81 34.41
N LEU A 477 -4.63 -31.95 34.96
CA LEU A 477 -5.57 -32.95 35.48
C LEU A 477 -5.66 -32.78 37.00
N THR A 478 -6.82 -32.35 37.49
CA THR A 478 -7.08 -32.23 38.93
C THR A 478 -7.87 -33.43 39.45
N PRO A 479 -7.51 -34.00 40.61
CA PRO A 479 -8.34 -34.99 41.30
C PRO A 479 -9.65 -34.34 41.75
N ILE A 480 -10.79 -35.02 41.59
CA ILE A 480 -12.06 -34.58 42.19
C ILE A 480 -12.10 -35.09 43.64
N PRO A 481 -12.18 -34.24 44.67
CA PRO A 481 -12.40 -34.72 46.02
C PRO A 481 -13.84 -35.25 46.14
N GLY A 482 -14.00 -36.53 46.52
CA GLY A 482 -15.29 -37.06 47.01
C GLY A 482 -16.12 -37.94 46.07
N ALA A 483 -15.68 -38.23 44.84
CA ALA A 483 -16.32 -39.23 43.99
C ALA A 483 -15.69 -40.61 44.24
N ALA A 484 -16.15 -41.33 45.27
CA ALA A 484 -15.83 -42.75 45.43
C ALA A 484 -16.49 -43.55 44.30
N SER A 485 -15.72 -43.94 43.28
CA SER A 485 -16.14 -45.01 42.37
C SER A 485 -15.97 -46.34 43.10
N ALA A 486 -17.04 -47.13 43.15
CA ALA A 486 -16.97 -48.53 43.55
C ALA A 486 -16.36 -49.33 42.40
N ASP A 487 -15.06 -49.12 42.15
CA ASP A 487 -14.09 -50.07 41.62
C ASP A 487 -12.75 -49.34 41.44
N ALA A 488 -11.77 -49.77 42.22
CA ALA A 488 -10.54 -49.05 42.50
C ALA A 488 -9.39 -49.52 41.60
N ALA A 489 -9.11 -48.76 40.54
CA ALA A 489 -7.78 -48.66 39.92
C ALA A 489 -7.59 -47.39 39.07
N ALA A 490 -8.08 -46.24 39.54
CA ALA A 490 -7.59 -44.86 39.29
C ALA A 490 -8.70 -43.87 39.70
N PRO A 491 -8.42 -42.79 40.46
CA PRO A 491 -9.43 -41.78 40.76
C PRO A 491 -9.90 -41.10 39.47
N ALA A 492 -11.21 -40.89 39.32
CA ALA A 492 -11.77 -40.13 38.20
C ALA A 492 -11.23 -38.68 38.24
N ARG A 493 -10.37 -38.34 37.28
CA ARG A 493 -9.79 -37.00 37.13
C ARG A 493 -10.65 -36.22 36.13
N ARG A 494 -11.02 -34.97 36.46
CA ARG A 494 -11.60 -34.05 35.47
C ARG A 494 -10.46 -33.23 34.85
N PRO A 495 -10.38 -33.13 33.51
CA PRO A 495 -9.44 -32.25 32.86
C PRO A 495 -9.85 -30.79 33.04
N LEU A 496 -8.92 -30.00 33.60
CA LEU A 496 -8.93 -28.55 33.59
C LEU A 496 -8.12 -28.08 32.37
N ASP A 497 -8.78 -27.42 31.43
CA ASP A 497 -8.10 -26.80 30.30
C ASP A 497 -7.72 -25.37 30.69
N VAL A 498 -6.42 -25.08 30.85
CA VAL A 498 -5.92 -23.73 31.17
C VAL A 498 -5.36 -23.10 29.90
N LEU A 499 -5.84 -21.90 29.59
CA LEU A 499 -5.38 -21.08 28.47
C LEU A 499 -4.56 -19.92 29.01
N LEU A 500 -3.26 -19.95 28.75
CA LEU A 500 -2.30 -18.95 29.20
C LEU A 500 -2.20 -17.83 28.15
N TYR A 501 -2.60 -16.61 28.52
CA TYR A 501 -2.51 -15.40 27.70
C TYR A 501 -1.25 -14.60 28.09
N VAL A 502 -0.41 -14.23 27.13
CA VAL A 502 0.75 -13.35 27.37
C VAL A 502 0.51 -12.04 26.62
N GLY A 503 0.32 -10.93 27.34
CA GLY A 503 0.06 -9.61 26.76
C GLY A 503 -0.46 -8.60 27.79
N GLU A 504 -0.44 -7.30 27.44
CA GLU A 504 -1.00 -6.24 28.31
C GLU A 504 -2.51 -6.44 28.51
N ALA A 505 -2.97 -6.13 29.73
CA ALA A 505 -4.25 -6.55 30.29
C ALA A 505 -5.48 -6.21 29.42
N ILE A 506 -6.06 -7.24 28.79
CA ILE A 506 -7.39 -7.18 28.17
C ILE A 506 -8.42 -7.78 29.14
N ASP A 507 -9.61 -7.20 29.18
CA ASP A 507 -10.78 -7.77 29.85
C ASP A 507 -11.08 -9.18 29.27
N PRO A 508 -11.17 -10.25 30.08
CA PRO A 508 -11.40 -11.59 29.58
C PRO A 508 -12.86 -11.87 29.15
N GLU A 509 -13.85 -11.07 29.56
CA GLU A 509 -15.26 -11.33 29.24
C GLU A 509 -15.59 -11.33 27.72
N PRO A 510 -15.08 -10.39 26.91
CA PRO A 510 -15.25 -10.40 25.45
C PRO A 510 -14.68 -11.66 24.77
N VAL A 511 -13.57 -12.20 25.29
CA VAL A 511 -12.91 -13.40 24.73
C VAL A 511 -13.74 -14.65 24.97
N VAL A 512 -14.38 -14.76 26.14
CA VAL A 512 -15.27 -15.86 26.50
C VAL A 512 -16.56 -15.82 25.68
N ALA A 513 -17.14 -14.62 25.48
CA ALA A 513 -18.36 -14.43 24.72
C ALA A 513 -18.19 -14.71 23.21
N ALA A 514 -16.99 -14.45 22.66
CA ALA A 514 -16.70 -14.60 21.23
C ALA A 514 -16.43 -16.06 20.78
N ARG A 515 -16.38 -17.05 21.69
CA ARG A 515 -15.95 -18.42 21.36
C ARG A 515 -16.95 -19.48 21.82
N PRO A 516 -17.79 -20.01 20.90
CA PRO A 516 -18.75 -21.08 21.19
C PRO A 516 -18.12 -22.32 21.82
N ALA A 517 -16.91 -22.71 21.39
CA ALA A 517 -16.21 -23.87 21.98
C ALA A 517 -15.76 -23.64 23.44
N LEU A 518 -15.54 -22.39 23.85
CA LEU A 518 -15.22 -22.03 25.23
C LEU A 518 -16.50 -22.04 26.07
N ALA A 519 -17.61 -21.55 25.51
CA ALA A 519 -18.94 -21.65 26.09
C ALA A 519 -19.40 -23.11 26.24
N ASP A 520 -19.14 -23.97 25.25
CA ASP A 520 -19.43 -25.41 25.29
C ASP A 520 -18.57 -26.13 26.31
N ALA A 521 -17.28 -25.74 26.45
CA ALA A 521 -16.40 -26.28 27.47
C ALA A 521 -16.89 -25.88 28.89
N LEU A 522 -17.27 -24.61 29.08
CA LEU A 522 -17.85 -24.12 30.33
C LEU A 522 -19.20 -24.82 30.64
N ALA A 523 -20.05 -25.00 29.62
CA ALA A 523 -21.34 -25.71 29.73
C ALA A 523 -21.17 -27.20 30.03
N ALA A 524 -20.09 -27.83 29.53
CA ALA A 524 -19.69 -29.19 29.87
C ALA A 524 -19.03 -29.31 31.26
N GLY A 525 -18.95 -28.22 32.02
CA GLY A 525 -18.42 -28.18 33.38
C GLY A 525 -16.88 -28.17 33.44
N HIS A 526 -16.20 -27.79 32.37
CA HIS A 526 -14.77 -27.46 32.41
C HIS A 526 -14.58 -26.07 33.01
N VAL A 527 -13.59 -25.91 33.87
CA VAL A 527 -13.17 -24.60 34.35
C VAL A 527 -12.10 -24.07 33.39
N VAL A 528 -12.27 -22.83 32.92
CA VAL A 528 -11.32 -22.15 32.05
C VAL A 528 -10.73 -20.97 32.82
N ALA A 529 -9.41 -20.99 33.04
CA ALA A 529 -8.70 -19.87 33.64
C ALA A 529 -7.89 -19.13 32.57
N LEU A 530 -8.21 -17.86 32.36
CA LEU A 530 -7.40 -16.90 31.61
C LEU A 530 -6.47 -16.21 32.60
N VAL A 531 -5.16 -16.31 32.37
CA VAL A 531 -4.15 -15.65 33.20
C VAL A 531 -3.32 -14.76 32.29
N ALA A 532 -3.26 -13.46 32.62
CA ALA A 532 -2.44 -12.44 31.96
C ALA A 532 -1.19 -12.13 32.81
N TYR A 533 -0.05 -11.87 32.17
CA TYR A 533 1.21 -11.49 32.84
C TYR A 533 1.95 -10.43 32.03
N ARG A 534 2.87 -9.73 32.69
CA ARG A 534 3.84 -8.83 32.05
C ARG A 534 5.00 -9.62 31.47
N THR A 535 5.51 -9.18 30.33
CA THR A 535 6.54 -9.89 29.55
C THR A 535 7.83 -10.11 30.36
N GLU A 536 8.12 -9.24 31.33
CA GLU A 536 9.29 -9.34 32.21
C GLU A 536 9.26 -10.49 33.23
N GLU A 537 8.10 -11.11 33.47
CA GLU A 537 7.91 -12.13 34.51
C GLU A 537 8.21 -13.57 34.03
N ILE A 538 8.60 -13.74 32.76
CA ILE A 538 8.93 -15.04 32.15
C ILE A 538 10.45 -15.21 32.02
N THR A 539 11.10 -15.86 33.00
CA THR A 539 12.47 -16.34 32.85
C THR A 539 12.49 -17.64 32.04
N GLN A 540 12.98 -17.58 30.80
CA GLN A 540 12.95 -18.69 29.85
C GLN A 540 14.00 -19.78 30.14
N ASP A 541 13.53 -21.01 30.40
CA ASP A 541 14.18 -22.24 29.92
C ASP A 541 13.23 -22.89 28.89
N PRO A 542 13.55 -22.87 27.58
CA PRO A 542 12.67 -23.38 26.53
C PRO A 542 12.53 -24.91 26.54
N ALA A 543 13.33 -25.65 27.33
CA ALA A 543 13.30 -27.11 27.39
C ALA A 543 12.47 -27.68 28.56
N LEU A 544 11.97 -26.85 29.48
CA LEU A 544 11.17 -27.30 30.63
C LEU A 544 9.81 -26.57 30.67
N PRO A 545 8.67 -27.29 30.66
CA PRO A 545 7.36 -26.67 30.81
C PRO A 545 7.12 -26.34 32.29
N ILE A 546 7.44 -25.12 32.70
CA ILE A 546 7.09 -24.59 34.02
C ILE A 546 5.90 -23.64 33.85
N VAL A 547 4.76 -23.96 34.49
CA VAL A 547 3.66 -22.98 34.64
C VAL A 547 4.19 -21.86 35.54
N PRO A 548 4.15 -20.58 35.12
CA PRO A 548 4.71 -19.48 35.90
C PRO A 548 4.18 -19.46 37.33
N VAL A 549 5.05 -19.16 38.31
CA VAL A 549 4.70 -19.14 39.74
C VAL A 549 3.51 -18.22 40.03
N ALA A 550 3.38 -17.12 39.29
CA ALA A 550 2.24 -16.20 39.38
C ALA A 550 0.90 -16.84 38.96
N ALA A 551 0.89 -17.67 37.91
CA ALA A 551 -0.30 -18.40 37.48
C ALA A 551 -0.69 -19.48 38.50
N MET A 552 0.30 -20.17 39.07
CA MET A 552 0.07 -21.10 40.19
C MET A 552 -0.47 -20.37 41.43
N GLY A 553 0.02 -19.17 41.72
CA GLY A 553 -0.47 -18.30 42.79
C GLY A 553 -1.92 -17.86 42.58
N TYR A 554 -2.28 -17.44 41.37
CA TYR A 554 -3.66 -17.06 41.03
C TYR A 554 -4.64 -18.24 41.11
N LEU A 555 -4.26 -19.41 40.57
CA LEU A 555 -5.07 -20.63 40.65
C LEU A 555 -5.24 -21.10 42.11
N ALA A 556 -4.19 -21.01 42.93
CA ALA A 556 -4.27 -21.31 44.36
C ALA A 556 -5.19 -20.32 45.10
N ALA A 557 -5.08 -19.02 44.81
CA ALA A 557 -5.89 -17.99 45.45
C ALA A 557 -7.39 -18.07 45.08
N ASN A 558 -7.72 -18.69 43.94
CA ASN A 558 -9.09 -18.85 43.45
C ASN A 558 -9.56 -20.31 43.44
N ALA A 559 -8.86 -21.21 44.12
CA ALA A 559 -9.12 -22.65 44.08
C ALA A 559 -10.54 -23.01 44.52
N ASP A 560 -11.02 -22.38 45.60
CA ASP A 560 -12.38 -22.59 46.13
C ASP A 560 -13.46 -22.03 45.20
N ARG A 561 -13.19 -20.88 44.56
CA ARG A 561 -14.09 -20.26 43.59
C ARG A 561 -14.32 -21.16 42.38
N PHE A 562 -13.29 -21.89 41.97
CA PHE A 562 -13.33 -22.75 40.79
C PHE A 562 -13.53 -24.24 41.12
N GLY A 563 -13.52 -24.64 42.39
CA GLY A 563 -13.67 -26.03 42.80
C GLY A 563 -12.51 -26.94 42.34
N ILE A 564 -11.27 -26.43 42.36
CA ILE A 564 -10.07 -27.15 41.87
C ILE A 564 -9.07 -27.43 43.01
N ASP A 565 -8.33 -28.56 42.96
CA ASP A 565 -7.11 -28.74 43.78
C ASP A 565 -5.97 -27.99 43.08
N PRO A 566 -5.37 -26.94 43.69
CA PRO A 566 -4.37 -26.12 43.03
C PRO A 566 -3.01 -26.83 42.90
N ARG A 567 -2.84 -28.04 43.44
CA ARG A 567 -1.61 -28.84 43.30
C ARG A 567 -1.69 -29.68 42.02
N PRO A 568 -0.74 -29.52 41.07
CA PRO A 568 -0.80 -30.24 39.81
C PRO A 568 -0.51 -31.73 40.05
N ALA A 569 -1.48 -32.61 39.77
CA ALA A 569 -1.30 -34.06 39.94
C ALA A 569 -0.67 -34.75 38.72
N SER A 570 -0.74 -34.14 37.53
CA SER A 570 0.02 -34.49 36.33
C SER A 570 -0.25 -33.47 35.22
N ILE A 571 0.79 -33.05 34.49
CA ILE A 571 0.69 -32.17 33.32
C ILE A 571 0.79 -33.06 32.08
N THR A 572 -0.20 -33.01 31.19
CA THR A 572 -0.16 -33.72 29.90
C THR A 572 -0.35 -32.71 28.78
N LEU A 573 0.66 -32.56 27.91
CA LEU A 573 0.48 -31.86 26.65
C LEU A 573 -0.38 -32.73 25.74
N ALA A 574 -1.49 -32.19 25.24
CA ALA A 574 -2.26 -32.89 24.22
C ALA A 574 -1.45 -32.88 22.91
N GLY A 575 -0.77 -34.00 22.64
CA GLY A 575 -0.20 -34.34 21.34
C GLY A 575 -1.28 -34.66 20.29
N PRO A 576 -0.87 -34.94 19.04
CA PRO A 576 -1.50 -34.41 17.84
C PRO A 576 -2.81 -35.10 17.48
N LEU A 577 -3.81 -34.32 17.11
CA LEU A 577 -5.08 -34.73 16.49
C LEU A 577 -5.47 -33.68 15.43
N PRO A 578 -6.17 -34.10 14.37
CA PRO A 578 -5.77 -34.02 12.95
C PRO A 578 -5.60 -32.63 12.35
#